data_AF-A0AAE4A6W8-F1
#
_entry.id   AF-A0AAE4A6W8-F1
#
_cell.length_a   1.000
_cell.length_b   1.000
_cell.length_c   1.000
_cell.angle_alpha   90.00
_cell.angle_beta   90.00
_cell.angle_gamma   90.00
#
_symmetry.space_group_name_H-M   'P 1'
#
loop_
_entity.id
_entity.type
_entity.pdbx_description
1 polymer ?
#
loop_
_entity_poly.entity_id
_entity_poly.type
_entity_poly.pdbx_seq_one_letter_code
_entity_poly.pdbx_strand_id
1 'polypeptide(L)'
;MHRTITLAALAAGTTLLSLPVAAQAHVTVNPRALPAQSYQVLAVRVPNEDDRAATTKVRLSFPAGFQSVSYEAQAGWKATVVRRRLARPLQTDDGPVTSEVAAITWSGSRRGLGRIAPGQFREFRISVKLPGKGGDTLAFPALQTYSNGTVVSWTGAADADKPAPTLRLTAAESAHGSRASARAAHAGVVSRTPGPGARAGNVKRVAITFAERLITGKIDVYKGGKRVAPASSGPSGATVAARFSRKLAAGSYTVKWRAVAPDGHVQSGSWSFRAK
;
A
#
# COMPACT_ATOMS: atom_id res chain seq x y z
N MET A 1 3.88 19.10 87.39
CA MET A 1 2.91 19.98 86.69
C MET A 1 3.17 19.85 85.20
N HIS A 2 2.11 19.61 84.42
CA HIS A 2 2.14 19.21 83.02
C HIS A 2 2.81 20.23 82.08
N ARG A 3 3.51 19.75 81.05
CA ARG A 3 3.19 20.01 79.63
C ARG A 3 4.18 19.39 78.63
N THR A 4 3.63 18.47 77.83
CA THR A 4 4.11 18.00 76.52
C THR A 4 4.12 19.14 75.50
N ILE A 5 5.17 19.27 74.68
CA ILE A 5 5.13 19.97 73.39
C ILE A 5 5.87 19.12 72.34
N THR A 6 5.06 18.49 71.50
CA THR A 6 5.43 17.84 70.25
C THR A 6 5.67 18.91 69.19
N LEU A 7 6.86 19.01 68.58
CA LEU A 7 7.04 19.76 67.34
C LEU A 7 6.88 18.79 66.15
N ALA A 8 5.79 19.00 65.42
CA ALA A 8 5.46 18.32 64.18
C ALA A 8 6.37 18.82 63.04
N ALA A 9 7.01 17.89 62.34
CA ALA A 9 7.69 18.15 61.08
C ALA A 9 6.65 18.32 59.96
N LEU A 10 6.62 19.49 59.31
CA LEU A 10 5.80 19.72 58.12
C LEU A 10 6.74 19.74 56.88
N ALA A 11 6.97 18.57 56.28
CA ALA A 11 7.55 18.48 54.95
C ALA A 11 6.39 18.58 53.94
N ALA A 12 6.24 19.74 53.31
CA ALA A 12 5.28 19.96 52.23
C ALA A 12 5.78 19.23 50.97
N GLY A 13 5.34 18.00 50.76
CA GLY A 13 5.55 17.27 49.52
C GLY A 13 4.65 17.83 48.42
N THR A 14 5.24 18.50 47.43
CA THR A 14 4.57 18.81 46.16
C THR A 14 4.31 17.51 45.40
N THR A 15 3.12 16.94 45.57
CA THR A 15 2.58 15.91 44.66
C THR A 15 2.28 16.55 43.32
N LEU A 16 3.22 16.43 42.38
CA LEU A 16 2.94 16.58 40.95
C LEU A 16 1.93 15.50 40.56
N LEU A 17 0.65 15.87 40.42
CA LEU A 17 -0.32 15.02 39.74
C LEU A 17 0.13 14.88 38.28
N SER A 18 0.79 13.77 37.96
CA SER A 18 0.94 13.29 36.60
C SER A 18 -0.46 12.96 36.07
N LEU A 19 -1.08 13.91 35.37
CA LEU A 19 -2.28 13.64 34.58
C LEU A 19 -1.94 12.49 33.61
N PRO A 20 -2.69 11.38 33.60
CA PRO A 20 -2.49 10.36 32.58
C PRO A 20 -2.77 11.02 31.24
N VAL A 21 -1.74 11.22 30.44
CA VAL A 21 -1.90 11.49 29.00
C VAL A 21 -2.56 10.23 28.47
N ALA A 22 -3.87 10.28 28.23
CA ALA A 22 -4.57 9.22 27.53
C ALA A 22 -3.79 9.01 26.22
N ALA A 23 -3.15 7.85 26.09
CA ALA A 23 -2.45 7.49 24.87
C ALA A 23 -3.52 7.39 23.77
N GLN A 24 -3.72 8.48 23.03
CA GLN A 24 -4.77 8.56 22.02
C GLN A 24 -4.46 7.57 20.90
N ALA A 25 -5.27 6.52 20.84
CA ALA A 25 -5.12 5.43 19.90
C ALA A 25 -6.07 5.69 18.73
N HIS A 26 -5.80 6.74 17.95
CA HIS A 26 -6.59 7.03 16.76
C HIS A 26 -6.23 6.09 15.61
N VAL A 27 -7.19 5.87 14.70
CA VAL A 27 -6.85 5.30 13.39
C VAL A 27 -5.91 6.26 12.67
N THR A 28 -4.83 5.74 12.09
CA THR A 28 -3.83 6.55 11.38
C THR A 28 -3.48 5.95 10.03
N VAL A 29 -2.98 6.80 9.14
CA VAL A 29 -2.33 6.40 7.89
C VAL A 29 -0.86 6.81 8.01
N ASN A 30 0.05 5.84 7.86
CA ASN A 30 1.48 6.07 7.96
C ASN A 30 2.20 5.64 6.66
N PRO A 31 3.26 6.34 6.22
CA PRO A 31 3.75 7.63 6.74
C PRO A 31 2.72 8.77 6.62
N ARG A 32 2.88 9.85 7.41
CA ARG A 32 1.94 10.99 7.45
C ARG A 32 2.19 12.05 6.37
N ALA A 33 3.34 11.96 5.68
CA ALA A 33 3.70 12.85 4.58
C ALA A 33 4.44 12.07 3.49
N LEU A 34 4.00 12.20 2.24
CA LEU A 34 4.56 11.46 1.09
C LEU A 34 4.52 12.29 -0.20
N PRO A 35 5.44 12.07 -1.16
CA PRO A 35 5.43 12.78 -2.44
C PRO A 35 4.16 12.51 -3.25
N ALA A 36 3.53 13.57 -3.77
CA ALA A 36 2.41 13.45 -4.70
C ALA A 36 2.82 12.66 -5.97
N GLN A 37 1.84 12.05 -6.66
CA GLN A 37 2.05 11.29 -7.91
C GLN A 37 2.98 10.07 -7.81
N SER A 38 3.42 9.69 -6.61
CA SER A 38 4.28 8.54 -6.36
C SER A 38 3.49 7.28 -5.96
N TYR A 39 4.06 6.10 -6.23
CA TYR A 39 3.55 4.84 -5.68
C TYR A 39 4.11 4.64 -4.27
N GLN A 40 3.23 4.38 -3.32
CA GLN A 40 3.57 4.27 -1.90
C GLN A 40 2.82 3.14 -1.23
N VAL A 41 3.43 2.58 -0.18
CA VAL A 41 2.75 1.71 0.78
C VAL A 41 2.29 2.56 1.96
N LEU A 42 1.00 2.51 2.22
CA LEU A 42 0.37 3.12 3.39
C LEU A 42 0.01 2.03 4.40
N ALA A 43 0.43 2.21 5.65
CA ALA A 43 0.01 1.41 6.78
C ALA A 43 -1.15 2.08 7.50
N VAL A 44 -2.34 1.48 7.39
CA VAL A 44 -3.54 1.92 8.11
C VAL A 44 -3.51 1.27 9.48
N ARG A 45 -3.04 1.99 10.50
CA ARG A 45 -2.95 1.48 11.87
C ARG A 45 -4.28 1.68 12.58
N VAL A 46 -4.86 0.58 13.06
CA VAL A 46 -6.14 0.52 13.75
C VAL A 46 -5.91 -0.11 15.13
N PRO A 47 -5.94 0.70 16.19
CA PRO A 47 -5.96 0.20 17.56
C PRO A 47 -7.38 -0.17 18.00
N ASN A 48 -7.48 -0.99 19.04
CA ASN A 48 -8.72 -1.27 19.73
C ASN A 48 -8.80 -0.42 21.01
N GLU A 49 -9.83 0.43 21.11
CA GLU A 49 -10.09 1.30 22.27
C GLU A 49 -11.22 0.78 23.20
N ASP A 50 -11.79 -0.39 22.91
CA ASP A 50 -12.82 -1.03 23.74
C ASP A 50 -12.21 -2.18 24.56
N ASP A 51 -12.31 -2.10 25.88
CA ASP A 51 -11.73 -3.08 26.80
C ASP A 51 -12.47 -4.42 26.83
N ARG A 52 -13.67 -4.48 26.25
CA ARG A 52 -14.58 -5.64 26.35
C ARG A 52 -14.97 -6.20 24.99
N ALA A 53 -14.70 -5.49 23.90
CA ALA A 53 -15.01 -5.92 22.56
C ALA A 53 -13.77 -5.92 21.66
N ALA A 54 -13.78 -6.78 20.64
CA ALA A 54 -12.72 -6.83 19.64
C ALA A 54 -13.14 -6.11 18.36
N THR A 55 -12.23 -5.39 17.71
CA THR A 55 -12.50 -4.90 16.34
C THR A 55 -12.57 -6.07 15.37
N THR A 56 -13.65 -6.12 14.58
CA THR A 56 -13.93 -7.20 13.62
C THR A 56 -14.13 -6.70 12.20
N LYS A 57 -14.33 -5.39 11.99
CA LYS A 57 -14.41 -4.79 10.65
C LYS A 57 -13.82 -3.40 10.65
N VAL A 58 -13.11 -3.07 9.58
CA VAL A 58 -12.59 -1.73 9.31
C VAL A 58 -12.92 -1.36 7.87
N ARG A 59 -13.55 -0.21 7.65
CA ARG A 59 -13.75 0.35 6.31
C ARG A 59 -13.02 1.67 6.22
N LEU A 60 -12.05 1.77 5.31
CA LEU A 60 -11.35 3.01 4.99
C LEU A 60 -11.90 3.58 3.69
N SER A 61 -12.31 4.85 3.72
CA SER A 61 -12.79 5.57 2.53
C SER A 61 -11.64 6.33 1.90
N PHE A 62 -11.60 6.35 0.56
CA PHE A 62 -10.61 7.11 -0.20
C PHE A 62 -11.20 8.44 -0.67
N PRO A 63 -10.42 9.53 -0.64
CA PRO A 63 -10.79 10.73 -1.39
C PRO A 63 -10.68 10.45 -2.90
N ALA A 64 -11.10 11.39 -3.73
CA ALA A 64 -11.01 11.23 -5.19
C ALA A 64 -9.56 11.14 -5.69
N GLY A 65 -9.38 10.51 -6.86
CA GLY A 65 -8.10 10.42 -7.57
C GLY A 65 -7.37 9.09 -7.44
N PHE A 66 -7.82 8.17 -6.57
CA PHE A 66 -7.18 6.86 -6.41
C PHE A 66 -7.65 5.87 -7.47
N GLN A 67 -6.83 5.62 -8.50
CA GLN A 67 -7.22 4.77 -9.63
C GLN A 67 -7.13 3.26 -9.32
N SER A 68 -6.22 2.88 -8.44
CA SER A 68 -5.98 1.49 -8.06
C SER A 68 -5.49 1.38 -6.61
N VAL A 69 -5.72 0.19 -6.04
CA VAL A 69 -5.20 -0.20 -4.73
C VAL A 69 -4.86 -1.69 -4.78
N SER A 70 -3.67 -2.04 -4.29
CA SER A 70 -3.34 -3.41 -3.88
C SER A 70 -3.25 -3.44 -2.35
N TYR A 71 -3.48 -4.60 -1.74
CA TYR A 71 -3.45 -4.73 -0.28
C TYR A 71 -2.71 -6.01 0.12
N GLU A 72 -2.08 -5.97 1.28
CA GLU A 72 -1.39 -7.12 1.86
C GLU A 72 -2.41 -8.14 2.37
N ALA A 73 -2.18 -9.43 2.08
CA ALA A 73 -3.01 -10.51 2.59
C ALA A 73 -2.81 -10.66 4.10
N GLN A 74 -3.89 -10.70 4.87
CA GLN A 74 -3.82 -10.77 6.33
C GLN A 74 -4.53 -12.02 6.86
N ALA A 75 -3.83 -12.76 7.73
CA ALA A 75 -4.36 -13.97 8.33
C ALA A 75 -5.67 -13.69 9.10
N GLY A 76 -6.75 -14.37 8.73
CA GLY A 76 -8.07 -14.22 9.36
C GLY A 76 -8.88 -12.98 8.92
N TRP A 77 -8.40 -12.21 7.94
CA TRP A 77 -9.12 -11.03 7.42
C TRP A 77 -9.35 -11.12 5.91
N LYS A 78 -10.57 -10.80 5.50
CA LYS A 78 -10.95 -10.63 4.09
C LYS A 78 -11.01 -9.15 3.74
N ALA A 79 -10.32 -8.74 2.69
CA ALA A 79 -10.40 -7.39 2.16
C ALA A 79 -11.31 -7.34 0.91
N THR A 80 -12.16 -6.33 0.83
CA THR A 80 -13.03 -6.05 -0.32
C THR A 80 -12.83 -4.60 -0.75
N VAL A 81 -12.48 -4.39 -2.02
CA VAL A 81 -12.33 -3.04 -2.60
C VAL A 81 -13.64 -2.62 -3.24
N VAL A 82 -14.12 -1.42 -2.89
CA VAL A 82 -15.29 -0.78 -3.49
C VAL A 82 -14.81 0.29 -4.45
N ARG A 83 -15.30 0.25 -5.68
CA ARG A 83 -15.01 1.26 -6.72
C ARG A 83 -16.25 2.12 -6.97
N ARG A 84 -16.05 3.38 -7.35
CA ARG A 84 -17.10 4.25 -7.86
C ARG A 84 -16.81 4.64 -9.31
N ARG A 85 -17.86 4.73 -10.11
CA ARG A 85 -17.76 5.15 -11.52
C ARG A 85 -17.48 6.65 -11.56
N LEU A 86 -16.55 7.05 -12.41
CA LEU A 86 -16.27 8.45 -12.68
C LEU A 86 -17.34 9.02 -13.61
N ALA A 87 -17.78 10.25 -13.34
CA ALA A 87 -18.70 10.96 -14.23
C ALA A 87 -18.06 11.21 -15.61
N ARG A 88 -16.75 11.51 -15.62
CA ARG A 88 -15.94 11.67 -16.83
C ARG A 88 -14.71 10.74 -16.75
N PRO A 89 -14.42 9.93 -17.77
CA PRO A 89 -13.20 9.12 -17.79
C PRO A 89 -11.94 9.98 -17.67
N LEU A 90 -10.99 9.55 -16.84
CA LEU A 90 -9.66 10.15 -16.76
C LEU A 90 -8.78 9.57 -17.85
N GLN A 91 -8.16 10.41 -18.66
CA GLN A 91 -7.18 9.96 -19.65
C GLN A 91 -5.84 9.71 -18.97
N THR A 92 -5.27 8.55 -19.22
CA THR A 92 -3.94 8.15 -18.72
C THR A 92 -3.15 7.53 -19.85
N ASP A 93 -1.84 7.40 -19.66
CA ASP A 93 -0.94 6.77 -20.65
C ASP A 93 -1.31 5.30 -20.95
N ASP A 94 -1.98 4.64 -20.00
CA ASP A 94 -2.46 3.26 -20.12
C ASP A 94 -3.89 3.15 -20.69
N GLY A 95 -4.51 4.29 -21.03
CA GLY A 95 -5.87 4.40 -21.57
C GLY A 95 -6.87 5.07 -20.61
N PRO A 96 -8.16 5.13 -21.00
CA PRO A 96 -9.18 5.81 -20.21
C PRO A 96 -9.53 5.02 -18.95
N VAL A 97 -9.44 5.67 -17.79
CA VAL A 97 -9.87 5.16 -16.48
C VAL A 97 -11.29 5.63 -16.20
N THR A 98 -12.23 4.69 -16.07
CA THR A 98 -13.68 4.97 -15.89
C THR A 98 -14.17 4.78 -14.46
N SER A 99 -13.31 4.28 -13.56
CA SER A 99 -13.63 4.08 -12.15
C SER A 99 -12.44 4.35 -11.26
N GLU A 100 -12.71 4.79 -10.04
CA GLU A 100 -11.72 5.01 -9.00
C GLU A 100 -12.09 4.23 -7.74
N VAL A 101 -11.12 4.06 -6.84
CA VAL A 101 -11.29 3.40 -5.55
C VAL A 101 -12.07 4.33 -4.64
N ALA A 102 -13.19 3.85 -4.11
CA ALA A 102 -14.03 4.59 -3.16
C ALA A 102 -13.75 4.17 -1.71
N ALA A 103 -13.52 2.88 -1.48
CA ALA A 103 -13.23 2.34 -0.15
C ALA A 103 -12.52 0.99 -0.24
N ILE A 104 -11.91 0.59 0.87
CA ILE A 104 -11.53 -0.79 1.14
C ILE A 104 -12.11 -1.20 2.50
N THR A 105 -12.67 -2.40 2.57
CA THR A 105 -13.24 -2.96 3.80
C THR A 105 -12.51 -4.23 4.17
N TRP A 106 -11.89 -4.27 5.35
CA TRP A 106 -11.38 -5.48 5.97
C TRP A 106 -12.42 -6.03 6.93
N SER A 107 -12.79 -7.30 6.74
CA SER A 107 -13.71 -8.04 7.62
C SER A 107 -12.98 -9.25 8.18
N GLY A 108 -12.87 -9.31 9.49
CA GLY A 108 -12.17 -10.35 10.21
C GLY A 108 -13.09 -11.45 10.74
N SER A 109 -12.52 -12.62 11.04
CA SER A 109 -13.25 -13.70 11.72
C SER A 109 -13.49 -13.39 13.19
N ARG A 110 -14.62 -13.84 13.75
CA ARG A 110 -14.94 -13.70 15.19
C ARG A 110 -13.95 -14.42 16.13
N ARG A 111 -13.06 -15.26 15.59
CA ARG A 111 -12.07 -16.06 16.34
C ARG A 111 -10.68 -15.94 15.70
N GLY A 112 -9.65 -16.44 16.39
CA GLY A 112 -8.25 -16.41 15.94
C GLY A 112 -7.70 -15.01 15.63
N LEU A 113 -6.81 -14.93 14.65
CA LEU A 113 -6.13 -13.71 14.23
C LEU A 113 -7.05 -12.70 13.51
N GLY A 114 -8.29 -13.07 13.19
CA GLY A 114 -9.28 -12.23 12.53
C GLY A 114 -9.94 -11.15 13.39
N ARG A 115 -9.38 -10.81 14.55
CA ARG A 115 -9.92 -9.76 15.43
C ARG A 115 -8.80 -9.00 16.11
N ILE A 116 -8.97 -7.70 16.33
CA ILE A 116 -8.05 -6.89 17.14
C ILE A 116 -8.60 -6.91 18.56
N ALA A 117 -7.98 -7.63 19.48
CA ALA A 117 -8.46 -7.75 20.86
C ALA A 117 -8.19 -6.48 21.67
N PRO A 118 -8.83 -6.29 22.85
CA PRO A 118 -8.50 -5.19 23.76
C PRO A 118 -6.99 -5.04 23.97
N GLY A 119 -6.50 -3.79 23.99
CA GLY A 119 -5.07 -3.48 24.14
C GLY A 119 -4.19 -3.82 22.91
N GLN A 120 -4.75 -4.32 21.82
CA GLN A 120 -4.01 -4.62 20.59
C GLN A 120 -4.25 -3.56 19.51
N PHE A 121 -3.35 -3.54 18.52
CA PHE A 121 -3.54 -2.82 17.27
C PHE A 121 -3.21 -3.73 16.09
N ARG A 122 -3.59 -3.28 14.89
CA ARG A 122 -3.17 -3.89 13.64
C ARG A 122 -2.89 -2.85 12.59
N GLU A 123 -1.95 -3.14 11.70
CA GLU A 123 -1.76 -2.37 10.48
C GLU A 123 -2.36 -3.11 9.30
N PHE A 124 -3.17 -2.45 8.50
CA PHE A 124 -3.60 -2.94 7.20
C PHE A 124 -2.81 -2.19 6.12
N ARG A 125 -1.93 -2.89 5.41
CA ARG A 125 -1.07 -2.26 4.40
C ARG A 125 -1.73 -2.25 3.03
N ILE A 126 -1.69 -1.09 2.40
CA ILE A 126 -2.18 -0.86 1.03
C ILE A 126 -1.08 -0.23 0.19
N SER A 127 -0.99 -0.63 -1.08
CA SER A 127 -0.11 -0.01 -2.06
C SER A 127 -0.96 0.75 -3.08
N VAL A 128 -0.67 2.04 -3.25
CA VAL A 128 -1.46 2.99 -4.03
C VAL A 128 -0.57 3.98 -4.78
N LYS A 129 -1.05 4.50 -5.91
CA LYS A 129 -0.50 5.73 -6.48
C LYS A 129 -1.19 6.92 -5.83
N LEU A 130 -0.43 7.80 -5.20
CA LEU A 130 -0.96 9.01 -4.58
C LEU A 130 -1.40 10.01 -5.65
N PRO A 131 -2.62 10.57 -5.56
CA PRO A 131 -3.10 11.60 -6.49
C PRO A 131 -2.55 12.98 -6.10
N GLY A 132 -3.15 14.05 -6.62
CA GLY A 132 -2.94 15.41 -6.16
C GLY A 132 -1.56 15.99 -6.47
N LYS A 133 -1.21 17.05 -5.75
CA LYS A 133 0.04 17.80 -5.84
C LYS A 133 0.58 18.12 -4.44
N GLY A 134 1.81 18.62 -4.38
CA GLY A 134 2.40 19.05 -3.11
C GLY A 134 1.57 20.14 -2.43
N GLY A 135 1.45 20.07 -1.11
CA GLY A 135 0.64 20.94 -0.27
C GLY A 135 -0.76 20.40 0.04
N ASP A 136 -1.27 19.47 -0.77
CA ASP A 136 -2.58 18.87 -0.53
C ASP A 136 -2.57 18.03 0.77
N THR A 137 -3.73 17.92 1.42
CA THR A 137 -3.95 17.00 2.54
C THR A 137 -5.11 16.08 2.19
N LEU A 138 -4.83 14.77 2.15
CA LEU A 138 -5.79 13.73 1.86
C LEU A 138 -6.36 13.19 3.18
N ALA A 139 -7.68 13.24 3.34
CA ALA A 139 -8.39 12.62 4.45
C ALA A 139 -8.92 11.24 4.05
N PHE A 140 -8.80 10.26 4.95
CA PHE A 140 -9.26 8.89 4.78
C PHE A 140 -10.24 8.48 5.88
N PRO A 141 -11.51 8.91 5.80
CA PRO A 141 -12.48 8.61 6.84
C PRO A 141 -12.64 7.10 7.04
N ALA A 142 -12.63 6.66 8.29
CA ALA A 142 -12.70 5.24 8.64
C ALA A 142 -13.90 4.90 9.52
N LEU A 143 -14.47 3.71 9.31
CA LEU A 143 -15.46 3.11 10.21
C LEU A 143 -14.86 1.86 10.84
N GLN A 144 -14.97 1.73 12.15
CA GLN A 144 -14.45 0.60 12.92
C GLN A 144 -15.60 -0.09 13.65
N THR A 145 -15.87 -1.35 13.29
CA THR A 145 -16.92 -2.15 13.92
C THR A 145 -16.33 -3.13 14.92
N TYR A 146 -16.93 -3.14 16.11
CA TYR A 146 -16.58 -3.98 17.24
C TYR A 146 -17.47 -5.23 17.30
N SER A 147 -17.04 -6.25 18.04
CA SER A 147 -17.73 -7.53 18.16
C SER A 147 -19.08 -7.43 18.89
N ASN A 148 -19.29 -6.38 19.70
CA ASN A 148 -20.54 -6.04 20.36
C ASN A 148 -21.53 -5.30 19.43
N GLY A 149 -21.16 -5.05 18.16
CA GLY A 149 -21.99 -4.35 17.19
C GLY A 149 -21.77 -2.83 17.14
N THR A 150 -21.06 -2.26 18.12
CA THR A 150 -20.72 -0.83 18.13
C THR A 150 -19.88 -0.46 16.90
N VAL A 151 -20.18 0.71 16.31
CA VAL A 151 -19.42 1.28 15.19
C VAL A 151 -18.88 2.65 15.60
N VAL A 152 -17.57 2.80 15.57
CA VAL A 152 -16.88 4.08 15.78
C VAL A 152 -16.58 4.72 14.43
N SER A 153 -16.89 6.01 14.29
CA SER A 153 -16.68 6.80 13.08
C SER A 153 -15.51 7.76 13.22
N TRP A 154 -14.40 7.45 12.54
CA TRP A 154 -13.20 8.26 12.43
C TRP A 154 -13.32 9.20 11.22
N THR A 155 -14.20 10.20 11.35
CA THR A 155 -14.59 11.13 10.27
C THR A 155 -14.41 12.60 10.66
N GLY A 156 -14.06 12.88 11.91
CA GLY A 156 -13.98 14.25 12.45
C GLY A 156 -12.80 15.05 11.90
N ALA A 157 -12.81 16.35 12.21
CA ALA A 157 -11.67 17.25 11.98
C ALA A 157 -10.44 16.82 12.81
N ALA A 158 -9.29 17.42 12.55
CA ALA A 158 -8.01 17.00 13.15
C ALA A 158 -7.97 17.11 14.69
N ASP A 159 -8.74 18.01 15.26
CA ASP A 159 -8.89 18.30 16.70
C ASP A 159 -10.10 17.60 17.33
N ALA A 160 -10.90 16.87 16.55
CA ALA A 160 -12.02 16.11 17.09
C ALA A 160 -11.56 14.86 17.84
N ASP A 161 -12.39 14.34 18.74
CA ASP A 161 -12.13 13.10 19.50
C ASP A 161 -11.94 11.87 18.61
N LYS A 162 -12.57 11.85 17.43
CA LYS A 162 -12.48 10.78 16.43
C LYS A 162 -12.09 11.37 15.07
N PRO A 163 -10.85 11.85 14.93
CA PRO A 163 -10.41 12.55 13.73
C PRO A 163 -10.28 11.57 12.57
N ALA A 164 -10.53 12.04 11.35
CA ALA A 164 -10.20 11.27 10.17
C ALA A 164 -8.67 11.13 10.02
N PRO A 165 -8.16 9.93 9.71
CA PRO A 165 -6.76 9.76 9.32
C PRO A 165 -6.41 10.67 8.14
N THR A 166 -5.25 11.33 8.18
CA THR A 166 -4.80 12.22 7.10
C THR A 166 -3.40 11.89 6.62
N LEU A 167 -3.14 12.23 5.36
CA LEU A 167 -1.84 12.15 4.69
C LEU A 167 -1.58 13.49 4.00
N ARG A 168 -0.47 14.15 4.34
CA ARG A 168 0.00 15.34 3.62
C ARG A 168 0.77 14.92 2.37
N LEU A 169 0.54 15.61 1.26
CA LEU A 169 1.32 15.43 0.05
C LEU A 169 2.46 16.44 0.00
N THR A 170 3.68 15.95 -0.14
CA THR A 170 4.83 16.80 -0.47
C THR A 170 4.95 16.95 -1.99
N ALA A 171 5.82 17.86 -2.44
CA ALA A 171 6.08 18.05 -3.86
C ALA A 171 6.37 16.70 -4.53
N ALA A 172 5.85 16.52 -5.75
CA ALA A 172 6.19 15.36 -6.54
C ALA A 172 7.71 15.33 -6.77
N GLU A 173 8.30 14.14 -6.75
CA GLU A 173 9.71 13.99 -7.07
C GLU A 173 9.95 14.46 -8.51
N SER A 174 10.80 15.48 -8.67
CA SER A 174 11.13 16.01 -9.98
C SER A 174 12.08 15.05 -10.68
N ALA A 175 11.65 14.51 -11.82
CA ALA A 175 12.50 13.71 -12.68
C ALA A 175 13.46 14.60 -13.48
N HIS A 176 14.40 15.31 -12.85
CA HIS A 176 15.48 16.02 -13.56
C HIS A 176 16.85 15.85 -12.87
N GLY A 177 17.70 15.06 -13.53
CA GLY A 177 19.18 15.13 -13.58
C GLY A 177 19.99 15.50 -12.34
N SER A 178 20.52 14.49 -11.64
CA SER A 178 21.92 14.54 -11.20
C SER A 178 22.56 13.17 -11.40
N ARG A 179 23.69 13.18 -12.13
CA ARG A 179 24.56 12.03 -12.38
C ARG A 179 25.39 11.81 -11.11
N ALA A 180 24.78 11.25 -10.08
CA ALA A 180 25.46 10.67 -8.94
C ALA A 180 24.75 9.35 -8.63
N SER A 181 25.50 8.26 -8.69
CA SER A 181 25.12 6.87 -8.44
C SER A 181 23.72 6.71 -7.84
N ALA A 182 22.73 6.50 -8.73
CA ALA A 182 21.39 6.13 -8.34
C ALA A 182 21.42 4.71 -7.77
N ARG A 183 21.70 4.60 -6.47
CA ARG A 183 21.27 3.45 -5.69
C ARG A 183 19.77 3.61 -5.46
N ALA A 184 19.02 3.28 -6.52
CA ALA A 184 17.59 3.44 -6.62
C ALA A 184 16.88 2.58 -5.57
N ALA A 185 16.00 3.21 -4.79
CA ALA A 185 15.02 2.57 -3.91
C ALA A 185 13.83 1.99 -4.70
N HIS A 186 14.15 1.34 -5.81
CA HIS A 186 13.24 0.59 -6.65
C HIS A 186 13.98 -0.71 -6.95
N ALA A 187 13.28 -1.85 -7.05
CA ALA A 187 13.86 -2.98 -7.77
C ALA A 187 14.11 -2.51 -9.23
N GLY A 188 15.28 -1.92 -9.49
CA GLY A 188 15.57 -1.25 -10.74
C GLY A 188 15.61 -2.31 -11.83
N VAL A 189 14.84 -2.14 -12.91
CA VAL A 189 14.93 -3.06 -14.04
C VAL A 189 16.34 -2.96 -14.61
N VAL A 190 17.14 -4.00 -14.39
CA VAL A 190 18.54 -4.10 -14.85
C VAL A 190 18.58 -4.45 -16.33
N SER A 191 17.74 -5.39 -16.77
CA SER A 191 17.75 -5.83 -18.16
C SER A 191 16.41 -6.42 -18.61
N ARG A 192 16.17 -6.34 -19.92
CA ARG A 192 15.04 -6.97 -20.63
C ARG A 192 15.58 -7.75 -21.81
N THR A 193 15.10 -8.97 -22.00
CA THR A 193 15.54 -9.86 -23.09
C THR A 193 14.34 -10.49 -23.76
N PRO A 194 14.10 -10.29 -25.06
CA PRO A 194 14.68 -9.24 -25.88
C PRO A 194 14.36 -7.84 -25.33
N GLY A 195 15.24 -6.88 -25.60
CA GLY A 195 15.06 -5.49 -25.15
C GLY A 195 13.89 -4.78 -25.85
N PRO A 196 13.45 -3.63 -25.33
CA PRO A 196 12.45 -2.79 -26.00
C PRO A 196 12.90 -2.42 -27.42
N GLY A 197 12.01 -2.58 -28.40
CA GLY A 197 12.29 -2.31 -29.81
C GLY A 197 13.25 -3.29 -30.49
N ALA A 198 13.82 -4.26 -29.76
CA ALA A 198 14.83 -5.14 -30.30
C ALA A 198 14.28 -6.02 -31.44
N ARG A 199 15.12 -6.27 -32.45
CA ARG A 199 14.86 -7.25 -33.50
C ARG A 199 15.75 -8.46 -33.26
N ALA A 200 15.20 -9.53 -32.69
CA ALA A 200 15.95 -10.69 -32.21
C ALA A 200 15.59 -11.96 -32.99
N GLY A 201 16.59 -12.71 -33.44
CA GLY A 201 16.39 -14.05 -33.99
C GLY A 201 16.34 -15.12 -32.89
N ASN A 202 15.74 -16.27 -33.19
CA ASN A 202 15.78 -17.46 -32.33
C ASN A 202 15.31 -17.25 -30.87
N VAL A 203 14.31 -16.38 -30.66
CA VAL A 203 13.81 -16.06 -29.32
C VAL A 203 13.11 -17.27 -28.70
N LYS A 204 13.76 -17.95 -27.75
CA LYS A 204 13.17 -19.02 -26.93
C LYS A 204 12.87 -18.59 -25.49
N ARG A 205 13.33 -17.40 -25.10
CA ARG A 205 13.20 -16.86 -23.75
C ARG A 205 12.88 -15.38 -23.81
N VAL A 206 11.86 -14.99 -23.06
CA VAL A 206 11.54 -13.59 -22.78
C VAL A 206 11.70 -13.38 -21.28
N ALA A 207 12.45 -12.38 -20.85
CA ALA A 207 12.76 -12.16 -19.45
C ALA A 207 12.95 -10.69 -19.10
N ILE A 208 12.74 -10.40 -17.83
CA ILE A 208 13.05 -9.14 -17.18
C ILE A 208 13.81 -9.42 -15.89
N THR A 209 14.92 -8.71 -15.69
CA THR A 209 15.81 -8.83 -14.53
C THR A 209 15.78 -7.52 -13.75
N PHE A 210 15.72 -7.64 -12.43
CA PHE A 210 15.69 -6.52 -11.50
C PHE A 210 16.98 -6.48 -10.68
N ALA A 211 17.25 -5.34 -10.04
CA ALA A 211 18.41 -5.16 -9.17
C ALA A 211 18.30 -5.97 -7.88
N GLU A 212 17.08 -6.32 -7.49
CA GLU A 212 16.76 -7.01 -6.24
C GLU A 212 15.98 -8.31 -6.50
N ARG A 213 16.04 -9.23 -5.54
CA ARG A 213 15.24 -10.46 -5.57
C ARG A 213 13.75 -10.12 -5.51
N LEU A 214 12.93 -10.88 -6.23
CA LEU A 214 11.48 -10.66 -6.24
C LEU A 214 10.78 -11.60 -5.25
N ILE A 215 9.70 -11.11 -4.63
CA ILE A 215 8.76 -11.95 -3.88
C ILE A 215 7.91 -12.76 -4.85
N THR A 216 7.33 -12.11 -5.86
CA THR A 216 6.58 -12.76 -6.93
C THR A 216 6.74 -12.02 -8.26
N GLY A 217 6.44 -12.71 -9.36
CA GLY A 217 6.60 -12.16 -10.70
C GLY A 217 5.84 -12.93 -11.76
N LYS A 218 5.20 -12.20 -12.67
CA LYS A 218 4.50 -12.73 -13.83
C LYS A 218 4.94 -12.00 -15.09
N ILE A 219 5.10 -12.75 -16.16
CA ILE A 219 5.38 -12.23 -17.51
C ILE A 219 4.46 -12.95 -18.51
N ASP A 220 3.73 -12.18 -19.30
CA ASP A 220 2.81 -12.64 -20.34
C ASP A 220 3.27 -12.05 -21.68
N VAL A 221 3.33 -12.90 -22.71
CA VAL A 221 3.80 -12.56 -24.05
C VAL A 221 2.65 -12.67 -25.04
N TYR A 222 2.49 -11.66 -25.90
CA TYR A 222 1.38 -11.55 -26.86
C TYR A 222 1.90 -11.37 -28.28
N LYS A 223 1.25 -12.02 -29.26
CA LYS A 223 1.45 -11.80 -30.71
C LYS A 223 0.11 -11.44 -31.34
N GLY A 224 -0.01 -10.25 -31.93
CA GLY A 224 -1.27 -9.79 -32.55
C GLY A 224 -2.47 -9.85 -31.58
N GLY A 225 -2.27 -9.47 -30.31
CA GLY A 225 -3.30 -9.51 -29.27
C GLY A 225 -3.56 -10.89 -28.64
N LYS A 226 -3.08 -11.99 -29.24
CA LYS A 226 -3.23 -13.35 -28.68
C LYS A 226 -2.07 -13.69 -27.75
N ARG A 227 -2.38 -14.20 -26.57
CA ARG A 227 -1.37 -14.67 -25.60
C ARG A 227 -0.66 -15.91 -26.16
N VAL A 228 0.66 -15.90 -26.12
CA VAL A 228 1.49 -17.04 -26.52
C VAL A 228 1.91 -17.77 -25.24
N ALA A 229 1.45 -19.01 -25.10
CA ALA A 229 1.69 -19.81 -23.90
C ALA A 229 3.17 -20.25 -23.82
N PRO A 230 3.89 -19.94 -22.73
CA PRO A 230 5.23 -20.50 -22.51
C PRO A 230 5.16 -21.94 -22.01
N ALA A 231 6.23 -22.70 -22.22
CA ALA A 231 6.41 -24.02 -21.60
C ALA A 231 6.66 -23.91 -20.10
N SER A 232 7.32 -22.84 -19.65
CA SER A 232 7.42 -22.48 -18.23
C SER A 232 7.47 -20.97 -18.05
N SER A 233 6.88 -20.45 -16.98
CA SER A 233 7.05 -19.07 -16.57
C SER A 233 7.03 -18.89 -15.07
N GLY A 234 7.73 -17.87 -14.59
CA GLY A 234 7.76 -17.52 -13.17
C GLY A 234 9.02 -16.74 -12.78
N PRO A 235 9.08 -16.30 -11.51
CA PRO A 235 10.26 -15.68 -10.95
C PRO A 235 11.33 -16.73 -10.59
N SER A 236 12.59 -16.34 -10.70
CA SER A 236 13.77 -17.07 -10.25
C SER A 236 14.79 -16.04 -9.76
N GLY A 237 14.88 -15.86 -8.44
CA GLY A 237 15.68 -14.80 -7.83
C GLY A 237 15.19 -13.41 -8.26
N ALA A 238 16.07 -12.65 -8.90
CA ALA A 238 15.77 -11.30 -9.40
C ALA A 238 15.19 -11.27 -10.81
N THR A 239 14.86 -12.42 -11.41
CA THR A 239 14.43 -12.50 -12.82
C THR A 239 13.05 -13.13 -12.94
N VAL A 240 12.17 -12.52 -13.74
CA VAL A 240 10.94 -13.18 -14.23
C VAL A 240 11.13 -13.56 -15.67
N ALA A 241 10.88 -14.83 -16.02
CA ALA A 241 11.07 -15.31 -17.38
C ALA A 241 9.91 -16.18 -17.87
N ALA A 242 9.62 -16.08 -19.17
CA ALA A 242 8.84 -17.02 -19.95
C ALA A 242 9.78 -17.77 -20.90
N ARG A 243 9.76 -19.10 -20.85
CA ARG A 243 10.55 -19.99 -21.71
C ARG A 243 9.63 -20.77 -22.63
N PHE A 244 9.99 -20.84 -23.91
CA PHE A 244 9.21 -21.50 -24.95
C PHE A 244 9.94 -22.76 -25.43
N SER A 245 9.19 -23.84 -25.65
CA SER A 245 9.74 -25.11 -26.16
C SER A 245 10.29 -24.98 -27.59
N ARG A 246 9.70 -24.08 -28.39
CA ARG A 246 10.14 -23.71 -29.74
C ARG A 246 10.49 -22.22 -29.80
N LYS A 247 11.30 -21.82 -30.78
CA LYS A 247 11.52 -20.39 -31.04
C LYS A 247 10.20 -19.71 -31.36
N LEU A 248 10.03 -18.48 -30.91
CA LEU A 248 8.91 -17.65 -31.29
C LEU A 248 8.91 -17.44 -32.81
N ALA A 249 7.74 -17.56 -33.43
CA ALA A 249 7.58 -17.29 -34.85
C ALA A 249 7.87 -15.82 -35.16
N ALA A 250 8.35 -15.51 -36.36
CA ALA A 250 8.62 -14.14 -36.79
C ALA A 250 7.39 -13.23 -36.59
N GLY A 251 7.63 -11.99 -36.17
CA GLY A 251 6.58 -10.99 -35.96
C GLY A 251 6.81 -10.09 -34.75
N SER A 252 5.88 -9.17 -34.53
CA SER A 252 5.89 -8.25 -33.40
C SER A 252 5.24 -8.89 -32.17
N TYR A 253 5.86 -8.68 -31.01
CA TYR A 253 5.40 -9.18 -29.73
C TYR A 253 5.28 -8.03 -28.73
N THR A 254 4.27 -8.13 -27.86
CA THR A 254 4.11 -7.27 -26.69
C THR A 254 4.24 -8.14 -25.44
N VAL A 255 5.06 -7.69 -24.51
CA VAL A 255 5.30 -8.34 -23.23
C VAL A 255 4.68 -7.48 -22.15
N LYS A 256 3.85 -8.09 -21.30
CA LYS A 256 3.30 -7.45 -20.09
C LYS A 256 3.88 -8.17 -18.88
N TRP A 257 4.27 -7.42 -17.86
CA TRP A 257 4.83 -7.99 -16.65
C TRP A 257 4.27 -7.32 -15.40
N ARG A 258 4.27 -8.06 -14.30
CA ARG A 258 3.97 -7.57 -12.95
C ARG A 258 4.91 -8.28 -11.98
N ALA A 259 5.57 -7.56 -11.10
CA ALA A 259 6.48 -8.09 -10.09
C ALA A 259 6.22 -7.43 -8.73
N VAL A 260 6.63 -8.09 -7.65
CA VAL A 260 6.59 -7.55 -6.28
C VAL A 260 8.00 -7.60 -5.72
N ALA A 261 8.53 -6.43 -5.36
CA ALA A 261 9.85 -6.26 -4.76
C ALA A 261 9.82 -6.62 -3.25
N PRO A 262 10.98 -6.79 -2.58
CA PRO A 262 11.05 -7.17 -1.17
C PRO A 262 10.36 -6.20 -0.21
N ASP A 263 10.28 -4.92 -0.59
CA ASP A 263 9.55 -3.86 0.12
C ASP A 263 8.01 -3.95 -0.05
N GLY A 264 7.52 -4.97 -0.77
CA GLY A 264 6.10 -5.16 -1.06
C GLY A 264 5.58 -4.29 -2.21
N HIS A 265 6.44 -3.49 -2.85
CA HIS A 265 6.04 -2.65 -3.98
C HIS A 265 5.71 -3.51 -5.19
N VAL A 266 4.46 -3.38 -5.65
CA VAL A 266 4.02 -3.95 -6.91
C VAL A 266 4.49 -3.03 -8.03
N GLN A 267 5.23 -3.58 -8.97
CA GLN A 267 5.58 -2.92 -10.21
C GLN A 267 4.98 -3.68 -11.39
N SER A 268 4.59 -2.95 -12.42
CA SER A 268 4.16 -3.56 -13.68
C SER A 268 4.57 -2.68 -14.84
N GLY A 269 4.63 -3.27 -16.02
CA GLY A 269 4.90 -2.52 -17.22
C GLY A 269 4.72 -3.38 -18.46
N SER A 270 5.04 -2.78 -19.60
CA SER A 270 5.07 -3.50 -20.85
C SER A 270 6.24 -3.06 -21.72
N TRP A 271 6.63 -3.91 -22.66
CA TRP A 271 7.51 -3.52 -23.74
C TRP A 271 7.21 -4.36 -24.98
N SER A 272 7.65 -3.89 -26.14
CA SER A 272 7.49 -4.61 -27.41
C SER A 272 8.84 -4.94 -28.02
N PHE A 273 8.91 -6.04 -28.77
CA PHE A 273 10.07 -6.45 -29.56
C PHE A 273 9.60 -7.16 -30.84
N ARG A 274 10.51 -7.40 -31.78
CA ARG A 274 10.25 -8.15 -33.01
C ARG A 274 11.11 -9.41 -33.07
N ALA A 275 10.49 -10.58 -33.21
CA ALA A 275 11.20 -11.82 -33.51
C ALA A 275 11.48 -11.94 -35.02
N LYS A 276 12.68 -12.39 -35.38
CA LYS A 276 13.10 -12.78 -36.73
C LYS A 276 13.08 -14.30 -36.87
#